data_AF-A0A7Y5KPH0-F1
#
_entry.id   AF-A0A7Y5KPH0-F1
#
_cell.length_a   1.000
_cell.length_b   1.000
_cell.length_c   1.000
_cell.angle_alpha   90.00
_cell.angle_beta   90.00
_cell.angle_gamma   90.00
#
_symmetry.space_group_name_H-M   'P 1'
#
loop_
_entity.id
_entity.type
_entity.pdbx_description
1 polymer ?
#
loop_
_entity_poly.entity_id
_entity_poly.type
_entity_poly.pdbx_seq_one_letter_code
_entity_poly.pdbx_strand_id
1 'polypeptide(L)'
;MNLASWTGWIAAAVMLAAAFIPLTERIRRGRRAEVQSAPIQLHVVLGLVAAGVGFLHPLTALFALGSPEAIGGGVVGLGFGGLAFVVLLAHTGLGLKLRDPKLRKRAESRRKHLATAITILLAVSAHAAACLWGGG
;
A
#
# COMPACT_ATOMS: atom_id res chain seq x y z
N MET A 1 -8.46 -8.69 19.10
CA MET A 1 -8.31 -8.08 17.76
C MET A 1 -9.62 -8.26 17.00
N ASN A 2 -10.21 -7.16 16.54
CA ASN A 2 -11.47 -7.19 15.79
C ASN A 2 -11.22 -7.43 14.28
N LEU A 3 -12.28 -7.54 13.49
CA LEU A 3 -12.19 -7.76 12.04
C LEU A 3 -11.40 -6.65 11.33
N ALA A 4 -11.56 -5.39 11.75
CA ALA A 4 -10.84 -4.25 11.18
C ALA A 4 -9.33 -4.34 11.45
N SER A 5 -8.92 -4.78 12.64
CA SER A 5 -7.50 -5.04 12.94
C SER A 5 -6.93 -6.11 12.00
N TRP A 6 -7.65 -7.22 11.80
CA TRP A 6 -7.22 -8.29 10.92
C TRP A 6 -7.08 -7.84 9.46
N THR A 7 -8.10 -7.16 8.92
CA THR A 7 -8.07 -6.68 7.53
C THR A 7 -6.96 -5.64 7.33
N GLY A 8 -6.66 -4.82 8.35
CA GLY A 8 -5.56 -3.85 8.32
C GLY A 8 -4.19 -4.51 8.25
N TRP A 9 -3.93 -5.52 9.10
CA TRP A 9 -2.66 -6.26 9.08
C TRP A 9 -2.50 -7.08 7.80
N ILE A 10 -3.57 -7.69 7.27
CA ILE A 10 -3.53 -8.39 6.00
C ILE A 10 -3.22 -7.42 4.86
N ALA A 11 -3.86 -6.25 4.81
CA ALA A 11 -3.56 -5.21 3.82
C ALA A 11 -2.06 -4.83 3.85
N ALA A 12 -1.54 -4.52 5.04
CA ALA A 12 -0.14 -4.15 5.22
C ALA A 12 0.82 -5.29 4.78
N ALA A 13 0.53 -6.53 5.15
CA ALA A 13 1.36 -7.68 4.78
C ALA A 13 1.41 -7.90 3.27
N VAL A 14 0.26 -7.85 2.58
CA VAL A 14 0.20 -8.00 1.11
C VAL A 14 0.89 -6.83 0.42
N MET A 15 0.74 -5.60 0.92
CA MET A 15 1.44 -4.42 0.40
C MET A 15 2.96 -4.56 0.50
N LEU A 16 3.46 -5.01 1.64
CA LEU A 16 4.88 -5.28 1.84
C LEU A 16 5.36 -6.39 0.91
N ALA A 17 4.63 -7.51 0.81
CA ALA A 17 4.97 -8.60 -0.10
C ALA A 17 5.05 -8.12 -1.56
N ALA A 18 4.10 -7.30 -2.01
CA ALA A 18 4.13 -6.68 -3.32
C ALA A 18 5.38 -5.81 -3.51
N ALA A 19 5.71 -4.95 -2.54
CA ALA A 19 6.85 -4.04 -2.60
C ALA A 19 8.21 -4.77 -2.62
N PHE A 20 8.31 -5.91 -1.93
CA PHE A 20 9.54 -6.69 -1.88
C PHE A 20 9.92 -7.31 -3.22
N ILE A 21 8.96 -7.67 -4.08
CA ILE A 21 9.26 -8.35 -5.36
C ILE A 21 10.23 -7.55 -6.25
N PRO A 22 9.93 -6.30 -6.67
CA PRO A 22 10.86 -5.53 -7.50
C PRO A 22 12.15 -5.16 -6.76
N LEU A 23 12.12 -5.07 -5.42
CA LEU A 23 13.30 -4.78 -4.61
C LEU A 23 14.27 -5.97 -4.57
N THR A 24 13.76 -7.16 -4.27
CA THR A 24 14.53 -8.41 -4.26
C THR A 24 15.11 -8.69 -5.64
N GLU A 25 14.33 -8.52 -6.70
CA GLU A 25 14.81 -8.70 -8.07
C GLU A 25 15.96 -7.73 -8.41
N ARG A 26 15.85 -6.47 -7.95
CA ARG A 26 16.93 -5.49 -8.10
C ARG A 26 18.19 -5.86 -7.32
N ILE A 27 18.04 -6.33 -6.08
CA ILE A 27 19.18 -6.73 -5.23
C ILE A 27 19.87 -7.96 -5.84
N ARG A 28 19.10 -8.98 -6.26
CA ARG A 28 19.65 -10.24 -6.77
C ARG A 28 20.29 -10.13 -8.15
N ARG A 29 19.72 -9.32 -9.05
CA ARG A 29 20.18 -9.21 -10.44
C ARG A 29 20.98 -7.94 -10.74
N GLY A 30 21.09 -7.01 -9.79
CA GLY A 30 21.73 -5.70 -9.96
C GLY A 30 21.05 -4.77 -10.98
N ARG A 31 19.95 -5.22 -11.59
CA ARG A 31 19.23 -4.55 -12.69
C ARG A 31 17.74 -4.57 -12.42
N ARG A 32 17.00 -3.69 -13.09
CA ARG A 32 15.55 -3.65 -12.98
C ARG A 32 14.93 -4.76 -13.82
N ALA A 33 13.86 -5.36 -13.32
CA ALA A 33 13.07 -6.34 -14.04
C ALA A 33 12.45 -5.74 -15.32
N GLU A 34 12.31 -6.56 -16.35
CA GLU A 34 11.59 -6.21 -17.57
C GLU A 34 10.08 -6.10 -17.29
N VAL A 35 9.40 -5.20 -17.99
CA VAL A 35 7.99 -4.86 -17.70
C VAL A 35 7.05 -6.07 -17.88
N GLN A 36 7.37 -6.99 -18.79
CA GLN A 36 6.58 -8.19 -19.06
C GLN A 36 7.06 -9.44 -18.32
N SER A 37 8.10 -9.30 -17.48
CA SER A 37 8.67 -10.44 -16.74
C SER A 37 7.75 -10.94 -15.63
N ALA A 38 7.86 -12.23 -15.30
CA ALA A 38 7.07 -12.86 -14.24
C ALA A 38 7.15 -12.15 -12.87
N PRO A 39 8.33 -11.64 -12.40
CA PRO A 39 8.38 -10.86 -11.16
C PRO A 39 7.51 -9.60 -11.20
N ILE A 40 7.50 -8.86 -12.32
CA ILE A 40 6.66 -7.68 -12.44
C ILE A 40 5.18 -8.05 -12.49
N GLN A 41 4.82 -9.14 -13.16
CA GLN A 41 3.44 -9.63 -13.15
C GLN A 41 2.99 -9.99 -11.73
N LEU A 42 3.83 -10.68 -10.95
CA LEU A 42 3.54 -11.01 -9.55
C LEU A 42 3.39 -9.74 -8.69
N HIS A 43 4.28 -8.76 -8.85
CA HIS A 43 4.16 -7.46 -8.16
C HIS A 43 2.82 -6.78 -8.47
N VAL A 44 2.38 -6.80 -9.74
CA VAL A 44 1.11 -6.20 -10.16
C VAL A 44 -0.07 -6.96 -9.55
N VAL A 45 -0.08 -8.29 -9.59
CA VAL A 45 -1.15 -9.10 -9.01
C VAL A 45 -1.27 -8.85 -7.50
N LEU A 46 -0.16 -8.94 -6.76
CA LEU A 46 -0.17 -8.65 -5.33
C LEU A 46 -0.51 -7.19 -5.04
N GLY A 47 -0.08 -6.24 -5.89
CA GLY A 47 -0.44 -4.83 -5.78
C GLY A 47 -1.94 -4.58 -5.95
N LEU A 48 -2.60 -5.29 -6.87
CA LEU A 48 -4.05 -5.23 -7.04
C LEU A 48 -4.80 -5.87 -5.88
N VAL A 49 -4.31 -7.00 -5.37
CA VAL A 49 -4.87 -7.64 -4.15
C VAL A 49 -4.72 -6.69 -2.97
N ALA A 50 -3.54 -6.07 -2.78
CA ALA A 50 -3.30 -5.06 -1.76
C ALA A 50 -4.24 -3.86 -1.90
N ALA A 51 -4.48 -3.36 -3.12
CA ALA A 51 -5.46 -2.29 -3.35
C ALA A 51 -6.88 -2.71 -2.97
N GLY A 52 -7.28 -3.94 -3.30
CA GLY A 52 -8.59 -4.49 -2.94
C GLY A 52 -8.77 -4.64 -1.42
N VAL A 53 -7.81 -5.24 -0.73
CA VAL A 53 -7.86 -5.40 0.73
C VAL A 53 -7.73 -4.04 1.43
N GLY A 54 -6.88 -3.14 0.91
CA GLY A 54 -6.75 -1.77 1.41
C GLY A 54 -8.02 -0.94 1.23
N PHE A 55 -8.85 -1.24 0.23
CA PHE A 55 -10.21 -0.69 0.10
C PHE A 55 -11.21 -1.35 1.05
N LEU A 56 -11.12 -2.66 1.24
CA LEU A 56 -12.02 -3.39 2.15
C LEU A 56 -11.79 -3.02 3.62
N HIS A 57 -10.54 -2.77 4.02
CA HIS A 57 -10.17 -2.42 5.38
C HIS A 57 -10.99 -1.24 5.96
N PRO A 58 -11.05 -0.04 5.33
CA PRO A 58 -11.86 1.05 5.85
C PRO A 58 -13.36 0.71 5.92
N LEU A 59 -13.89 -0.12 5.01
CA LEU A 59 -15.28 -0.59 5.09
C LEU A 59 -15.51 -1.45 6.34
N THR A 60 -14.59 -2.36 6.64
CA THR A 60 -14.66 -3.16 7.87
C THR A 60 -14.45 -2.32 9.13
N ALA A 61 -13.69 -1.23 9.04
CA ALA A 61 -13.46 -0.31 10.16
C ALA A 61 -14.71 0.52 10.53
N LEU A 62 -15.64 0.74 9.59
CA LEU A 62 -16.92 1.41 9.88
C LEU A 62 -17.72 0.68 10.99
N PHE A 63 -17.65 -0.65 11.02
CA PHE A 63 -18.29 -1.45 12.07
C PHE A 63 -17.53 -1.46 13.40
N ALA A 64 -16.35 -0.85 13.45
CA ALA A 64 -15.46 -0.82 14.61
C ALA A 64 -15.15 0.59 15.12
N LEU A 65 -15.88 1.62 14.66
CA LEU A 65 -15.63 3.04 15.01
C LEU A 65 -15.68 3.35 16.51
N GLY A 66 -16.37 2.53 17.32
CA GLY A 66 -16.41 2.66 18.78
C GLY A 66 -15.40 1.81 19.55
N SER A 67 -14.51 1.09 18.86
CA SER A 67 -13.49 0.27 19.52
C SER A 67 -12.41 1.12 20.20
N PRO A 68 -11.78 0.65 21.29
CA PRO A 68 -10.69 1.36 21.97
C PRO A 68 -9.59 1.81 21.00
N GLU A 69 -9.23 0.94 20.04
CA GLU A 69 -8.21 1.22 19.04
C GLU A 69 -8.62 2.36 18.09
N ALA A 70 -9.90 2.42 17.69
CA ALA A 70 -10.43 3.48 16.83
C ALA A 70 -10.51 4.82 17.56
N ILE A 71 -10.95 4.81 18.82
CA ILE A 71 -11.04 6.00 19.66
C ILE A 71 -9.64 6.55 19.94
N GLY A 72 -8.71 5.70 20.37
CA GLY A 72 -7.38 6.14 20.73
C GLY A 72 -6.52 6.52 19.52
N GLY A 73 -6.72 5.89 18.36
CA GLY A 73 -6.07 6.33 17.12
C GLY A 73 -6.53 7.72 16.68
N GLY A 74 -7.78 8.08 17.00
CA GLY A 74 -8.35 9.41 16.81
C GLY A 74 -8.18 9.98 15.40
N VAL A 75 -8.08 11.30 15.31
CA VAL A 75 -7.92 12.03 14.03
C VAL A 75 -6.61 11.67 13.33
N VAL A 76 -5.56 11.33 14.08
CA VAL A 76 -4.24 10.98 13.53
C VAL A 76 -4.31 9.65 12.78
N GLY A 77 -4.89 8.62 13.40
CA GLY A 77 -5.12 7.33 12.77
C GLY A 77 -5.97 7.46 11.51
N LEU A 78 -7.10 8.16 11.57
CA LEU A 78 -7.97 8.39 10.41
C LEU A 78 -7.26 9.19 9.29
N GLY A 79 -6.53 10.24 9.64
CA GLY A 79 -5.83 11.10 8.69
C GLY A 79 -4.77 10.34 7.90
N PHE A 80 -3.91 9.59 8.58
CA PHE A 80 -2.87 8.79 7.91
C PHE A 80 -3.45 7.58 7.15
N GLY A 81 -4.51 6.94 7.67
CA GLY A 81 -5.21 5.86 6.97
C GLY A 81 -5.85 6.34 5.66
N GLY A 82 -6.55 7.48 5.71
CA GLY A 82 -7.15 8.12 4.54
C GLY A 82 -6.10 8.55 3.51
N LEU A 83 -5.00 9.17 3.96
CA LEU A 83 -3.88 9.53 3.10
C LEU A 83 -3.28 8.30 2.41
N ALA A 84 -3.00 7.24 3.16
CA ALA A 84 -2.46 5.99 2.62
C ALA A 84 -3.38 5.42 1.53
N PHE A 85 -4.69 5.41 1.77
CA PHE A 85 -5.68 4.92 0.81
C PHE A 85 -5.70 5.74 -0.49
N VAL A 86 -5.76 7.07 -0.40
CA VAL A 86 -5.74 7.95 -1.58
C VAL A 86 -4.45 7.76 -2.39
N VAL A 87 -3.30 7.70 -1.71
CA VAL A 87 -2.02 7.50 -2.38
C VAL A 87 -1.92 6.10 -2.99
N LEU A 88 -2.53 5.07 -2.38
CA LEU A 88 -2.61 3.71 -2.94
C LEU A 88 -3.37 3.67 -4.26
N LEU A 89 -4.46 4.43 -4.39
CA LEU A 89 -5.18 4.57 -5.66
C LEU A 89 -4.29 5.23 -6.74
N ALA A 90 -3.61 6.31 -6.39
CA ALA A 90 -2.67 6.99 -7.29
C ALA A 90 -1.50 6.07 -7.69
N HIS A 91 -0.96 5.31 -6.74
CA HIS A 91 0.11 4.34 -6.94
C HIS A 91 -0.31 3.23 -7.91
N THR A 92 -1.53 2.69 -7.73
CA THR A 92 -2.11 1.67 -8.61
C THR A 92 -2.28 2.21 -10.04
N GLY A 93 -2.85 3.41 -10.19
CA GLY A 93 -3.00 4.07 -11.49
C GLY A 93 -1.65 4.31 -12.20
N LEU A 94 -0.63 4.76 -11.46
CA LEU A 94 0.73 4.91 -11.98
C LEU A 94 1.35 3.56 -12.39
N GLY A 95 1.14 2.51 -11.60
CA GLY A 95 1.60 1.16 -11.90
C GLY A 95 0.99 0.61 -13.19
N LEU A 96 -0.32 0.77 -13.38
CA LEU A 96 -1.01 0.40 -14.61
C LEU A 96 -0.51 1.22 -15.81
N LYS A 97 -0.34 2.54 -15.64
CA LYS A 97 0.24 3.43 -16.67
C LYS A 97 1.63 2.98 -17.10
N LEU A 98 2.46 2.52 -16.16
CA LEU A 98 3.81 2.00 -16.46
C LEU A 98 3.81 0.72 -17.29
N ARG A 99 2.67 0.03 -17.45
CA ARG A 99 2.56 -1.13 -18.34
C ARG A 99 2.36 -0.75 -19.81
N ASP A 100 1.93 0.48 -20.10
CA ASP A 100 1.78 0.94 -21.49
C ASP A 100 3.16 1.02 -22.17
N PRO A 101 3.40 0.26 -23.27
CA PRO A 101 4.67 0.32 -24.00
C PRO A 101 4.93 1.71 -24.61
N LYS A 102 3.87 2.47 -24.96
CA LYS A 102 3.93 3.79 -25.60
C LYS A 102 4.13 4.94 -24.61
N LEU A 103 4.28 4.65 -23.31
CA LEU A 103 4.40 5.66 -22.28
C LEU A 103 5.62 6.59 -22.51
N ARG A 104 5.32 7.86 -22.82
CA ARG A 104 6.30 8.96 -22.82
C ARG A 104 6.72 9.30 -21.38
N LYS A 105 7.98 9.72 -21.20
CA LYS A 105 8.55 10.09 -19.87
C LYS A 105 8.45 8.97 -18.81
N ARG A 106 8.67 7.71 -19.21
CA ARG A 106 8.64 6.53 -18.33
C ARG A 106 9.51 6.69 -17.07
N ALA A 107 10.69 7.28 -17.18
CA ALA A 107 11.59 7.51 -16.04
C ALA A 107 10.96 8.39 -14.96
N GLU A 108 10.24 9.45 -15.35
CA GLU A 108 9.51 10.33 -14.42
C GLU A 108 8.35 9.58 -13.75
N SER A 109 7.56 8.85 -14.53
CA SER A 109 6.44 8.05 -13.98
C SER A 109 6.94 7.00 -12.98
N ARG A 110 8.11 6.39 -13.24
CA ARG A 110 8.76 5.47 -12.29
C ARG A 110 9.18 6.16 -10.99
N ARG A 111 9.72 7.38 -11.06
CA ARG A 111 10.07 8.16 -9.86
C ARG A 111 8.82 8.49 -9.03
N LYS A 112 7.73 8.90 -9.68
CA LYS A 112 6.43 9.14 -9.01
C LYS A 112 5.87 7.86 -8.39
N HIS A 113 6.00 6.73 -9.08
CA HIS A 113 5.56 5.44 -8.55
C HIS A 113 6.36 5.00 -7.32
N LEU A 114 7.67 5.23 -7.31
CA LEU A 114 8.49 5.03 -6.11
C LEU A 114 8.14 6.01 -5.00
N ALA A 115 7.95 7.29 -5.32
CA ALA A 115 7.58 8.31 -4.33
C ALA A 115 6.26 7.95 -3.63
N THR A 116 5.24 7.56 -4.40
CA THR A 116 3.96 7.10 -3.83
C THR A 116 4.13 5.85 -2.97
N ALA A 117 4.98 4.88 -3.34
CA ALA A 117 5.28 3.72 -2.49
C ALA A 117 5.89 4.12 -1.14
N ILE A 118 6.82 5.07 -1.14
CA ILE A 118 7.45 5.60 0.09
C ILE A 118 6.40 6.32 0.95
N THR A 119 5.59 7.21 0.35
CA THR A 119 4.52 7.91 1.06
C THR A 119 3.54 6.94 1.70
N ILE A 120 3.14 5.88 0.97
CA ILE A 120 2.26 4.83 1.48
C ILE A 120 2.90 4.14 2.68
N LEU A 121 4.16 3.73 2.58
CA LEU A 121 4.87 3.04 3.67
C LEU A 121 4.89 3.89 4.94
N LEU A 122 5.22 5.18 4.80
CA LEU A 122 5.25 6.12 5.93
C LEU A 122 3.85 6.34 6.52
N ALA A 123 2.84 6.55 5.67
CA ALA A 123 1.46 6.79 6.12
C ALA A 123 0.86 5.55 6.80
N VAL A 124 1.06 4.35 6.24
CA VAL A 124 0.61 3.09 6.87
C VAL A 124 1.31 2.86 8.20
N SER A 125 2.61 3.15 8.29
CA SER A 125 3.36 3.00 9.55
C SER A 125 2.85 3.98 10.62
N ALA A 126 2.62 5.25 10.25
CA ALA A 126 2.07 6.25 11.15
C ALA A 126 0.63 5.92 11.59
N HIS A 127 -0.21 5.46 10.66
CA HIS A 127 -1.56 4.98 10.95
C HIS A 127 -1.55 3.81 11.95
N ALA A 128 -0.74 2.77 11.68
CA ALA A 128 -0.64 1.61 12.55
C ALA A 128 -0.09 1.97 13.94
N ALA A 129 0.94 2.82 14.00
CA ALA A 129 1.49 3.29 15.27
C ALA A 129 0.45 4.08 16.09
N ALA A 130 -0.33 4.95 15.45
CA ALA A 130 -1.39 5.70 16.12
C ALA A 130 -2.48 4.76 16.69
N CYS A 131 -2.91 3.76 15.91
CA CYS A 131 -3.90 2.77 16.37
C CYS A 131 -3.37 1.88 17.51
N LEU A 132 -2.08 1.51 17.50
CA LEU A 132 -1.46 0.73 18.56
C LEU A 132 -1.25 1.54 19.84
N TRP A 133 -0.84 2.81 19.71
CA TRP A 133 -0.68 3.70 20.85
C TRP A 133 -2.03 4.02 21.50
N GLY A 134 -3.06 4.21 20.69
CA GLY A 134 -4.40 4.51 21.15
C GLY A 134 -5.18 3.32 21.71
N GLY A 135 -4.82 2.09 21.34
CA GLY A 135 -5.47 0.86 21.82
C GLY A 135 -4.90 0.30 23.12
N GLY A 136 -3.90 0.97 23.71
CA GLY A 136 -3.30 0.61 25.01
C GLY A 136 -4.05 1.19 26.21
#